data_AF-A0AB39HMX9-F1
#
_entry.id   AF-A0AB39HMX9-F1
#
_cell.length_a   1.000
_cell.length_b   1.000
_cell.length_c   1.000
_cell.angle_alpha   90.00
_cell.angle_beta   90.00
_cell.angle_gamma   90.00
#
_symmetry.space_group_name_H-M   'P 1'
#
loop_
_entity.id
_entity.type
_entity.pdbx_description
1 polymer ?
#
loop_
_entity_poly.entity_id
_entity_poly.type
_entity_poly.pdbx_seq_one_letter_code
_entity_poly.pdbx_strand_id
1 'polypeptide(L)'
;MERNIRLSEKFLALGYIFILIFMIVQDLVPLGPLNDLEGIAAVEPFNEIIIVTLIGVVQILLILGGILFFIGKRYPFLIKIWLIIHPSCILLGAIISWWIPYLFGIGAEEKIERYNIMFGDTHAFLPVMNGIVPNTLHTIFHLMLLICICLTRYIFFTNNKDKIHR
;
A
#
# COMPACT_ATOMS: atom_id res chain seq x y z
N MET A 1 -27.22 -3.08 18.43
CA MET A 1 -27.27 -4.14 17.41
C MET A 1 -25.86 -4.73 17.27
N GLU A 2 -25.62 -5.92 17.81
CA GLU A 2 -24.32 -6.56 17.72
C GLU A 2 -24.00 -6.90 16.26
N ARG A 3 -22.82 -6.47 15.78
CA ARG A 3 -22.37 -6.81 14.43
C ARG A 3 -21.51 -8.07 14.53
N ASN A 4 -21.82 -9.08 13.73
CA ASN A 4 -20.97 -10.26 13.60
C ASN A 4 -19.77 -9.91 12.70
N ILE A 5 -18.69 -9.42 13.32
CA ILE A 5 -17.47 -9.01 12.63
C ILE A 5 -16.52 -10.20 12.51
N ARG A 6 -16.22 -10.60 11.27
CA ARG A 6 -15.33 -11.72 10.99
C ARG A 6 -13.88 -11.35 11.31
N LEU A 7 -13.09 -12.34 11.72
CA LEU A 7 -11.66 -12.15 11.96
C LEU A 7 -10.92 -11.58 10.74
N SER A 8 -11.29 -12.05 9.53
CA SER A 8 -10.74 -11.53 8.27
C SER A 8 -11.02 -10.05 8.05
N GLU A 9 -12.19 -9.54 8.47
CA GLU A 9 -12.52 -8.12 8.37
C GLU A 9 -11.71 -7.28 9.37
N LYS A 10 -11.47 -7.80 10.58
CA LYS A 10 -10.60 -7.16 11.56
C LYS A 10 -9.17 -7.03 11.04
N PHE A 11 -8.61 -8.12 10.48
CA PHE A 11 -7.29 -8.08 9.87
C PHE A 11 -7.22 -7.15 8.66
N LEU A 12 -8.27 -7.12 7.83
CA LEU A 12 -8.33 -6.18 6.72
C LEU A 12 -8.27 -4.72 7.20
N ALA A 13 -9.07 -4.38 8.23
CA ALA A 13 -9.05 -3.04 8.82
C ALA A 13 -7.68 -2.69 9.43
N LEU A 14 -7.07 -3.62 10.19
CA LEU A 14 -5.73 -3.44 10.76
C LEU A 14 -4.67 -3.24 9.68
N GLY A 15 -4.73 -4.00 8.58
CA GLY A 15 -3.81 -3.84 7.46
C GLY A 15 -3.90 -2.46 6.81
N TYR A 16 -5.11 -1.92 6.62
CA TYR A 16 -5.28 -0.56 6.10
C TYR A 16 -4.93 0.53 7.12
N ILE A 17 -5.09 0.30 8.42
CA ILE A 17 -4.57 1.20 9.47
C ILE A 17 -3.04 1.24 9.41
N PHE A 18 -2.39 0.09 9.26
CA PHE A 18 -0.94 0.03 9.07
C PHE A 18 -0.51 0.80 7.82
N ILE A 19 -1.19 0.59 6.69
CA ILE A 19 -0.91 1.32 5.45
C ILE A 19 -1.13 2.82 5.62
N LEU A 20 -2.18 3.24 6.35
CA LEU A 20 -2.43 4.65 6.63
C LEU A 20 -1.28 5.28 7.44
N ILE A 21 -0.81 4.58 8.47
CA ILE A 21 0.35 5.02 9.25
C ILE A 21 1.57 5.15 8.33
N PHE A 22 1.85 4.12 7.52
CA PHE A 22 2.93 4.15 6.54
C PHE A 22 2.85 5.39 5.63
N MET A 23 1.68 5.69 5.04
CA MET A 23 1.48 6.85 4.18
C MET A 23 1.83 8.18 4.88
N ILE A 24 1.57 8.29 6.18
CA ILE A 24 1.86 9.49 6.95
C ILE A 24 3.34 9.57 7.31
N VAL A 25 3.97 8.46 7.70
CA VAL A 25 5.30 8.49 8.33
C VAL A 25 6.46 8.37 7.35
N GLN A 26 6.28 7.69 6.21
CA GLN A 26 7.39 7.24 5.36
C GLN A 26 8.30 8.38 4.86
N ASP A 27 7.76 9.58 4.61
CA ASP A 27 8.50 10.71 4.06
C ASP A 27 8.50 11.93 5.01
N LEU A 28 7.94 11.80 6.22
CA LEU A 28 7.78 12.90 7.18
C LEU A 28 8.47 12.66 8.52
N VAL A 29 8.75 11.39 8.85
CA VAL A 29 9.32 11.01 10.15
C VAL A 29 10.62 10.25 9.93
N PRO A 30 11.72 10.58 10.63
CA PRO A 30 12.97 9.83 10.50
C PRO A 30 12.79 8.45 11.15
N LEU A 31 12.88 7.40 10.34
CA LEU A 31 12.75 5.99 10.76
C LEU A 31 14.11 5.30 10.84
N GLY A 32 15.18 6.08 11.03
CA GLY A 32 16.56 5.61 11.02
C GLY A 32 16.90 5.01 9.65
N PRO A 33 17.42 3.78 9.57
CA PRO A 33 17.85 3.21 8.31
C PRO A 33 16.71 2.84 7.36
N LEU A 34 15.43 2.98 7.75
CA LEU A 34 14.30 2.58 6.91
C LEU A 34 13.90 3.63 5.86
N ASN A 35 14.32 4.89 6.00
CA ASN A 35 14.09 5.96 5.04
C ASN A 35 15.20 7.02 5.12
N ASP A 36 15.36 7.78 4.04
CA ASP A 36 16.32 8.87 3.97
C ASP A 36 15.58 10.17 3.60
N LEU A 37 15.25 10.95 4.63
CA LEU A 37 14.53 12.21 4.43
C LEU A 37 15.39 13.27 3.75
N GLU A 38 16.71 13.24 3.95
CA GLU A 38 17.63 14.21 3.35
C GLU A 38 17.78 13.91 1.85
N GLY A 39 17.96 12.63 1.50
CA GLY A 39 17.99 12.16 0.12
C GLY A 39 16.69 12.46 -0.63
N ILE A 40 15.53 12.26 0.00
CA ILE A 40 14.23 12.62 -0.59
C ILE A 40 14.13 14.14 -0.79
N ALA A 41 14.46 14.94 0.22
CA ALA A 41 14.38 16.41 0.14
C ALA A 41 15.36 17.04 -0.86
N ALA A 42 16.44 16.33 -1.23
CA ALA A 42 17.38 16.75 -2.26
C ALA A 42 16.78 16.68 -3.69
N VAL A 43 15.77 15.84 -3.89
CA VAL A 43 15.11 15.64 -5.19
C VAL A 43 13.71 16.26 -5.21
N GLU A 44 12.96 16.11 -4.12
CA GLU A 44 11.57 16.52 -4.02
C GLU A 44 11.41 17.72 -3.08
N PRO A 45 10.79 18.82 -3.53
CA PRO A 45 10.51 19.93 -2.65
C PRO A 45 9.46 19.52 -1.60
N PHE A 46 9.57 20.07 -0.39
CA PHE A 46 8.70 19.71 0.73
C PHE A 46 7.20 19.81 0.43
N ASN A 47 6.78 20.80 -0.36
CA ASN A 47 5.38 20.95 -0.76
C ASN A 47 4.87 19.76 -1.58
N GLU A 48 5.70 19.19 -2.46
CA GLU A 48 5.34 18.01 -3.25
C GLU A 48 5.24 16.77 -2.36
N ILE A 49 6.16 16.61 -1.39
CA ILE A 49 6.08 15.55 -0.38
C ILE A 49 4.74 15.61 0.37
N ILE A 50 4.32 16.80 0.80
CA ILE A 50 3.03 16.99 1.49
C ILE A 50 1.86 16.68 0.57
N ILE A 51 1.87 17.14 -0.68
CA ILE A 51 0.79 16.88 -1.65
C ILE A 51 0.65 15.38 -1.91
N VAL A 52 1.75 14.68 -2.21
CA VAL A 52 1.76 13.24 -2.48
C VAL A 52 1.31 12.45 -1.24
N THR A 53 1.78 12.86 -0.06
CA THR A 53 1.34 12.29 1.23
C THR A 53 -0.16 12.44 1.42
N LEU A 54 -0.72 13.64 1.22
CA LEU A 54 -2.15 13.91 1.37
C LEU A 54 -2.98 13.10 0.37
N ILE A 55 -2.54 13.00 -0.88
CA ILE A 55 -3.20 12.18 -1.89
C ILE A 55 -3.25 10.70 -1.44
N GLY A 56 -2.13 10.16 -0.96
CA GLY A 56 -2.04 8.80 -0.43
C GLY A 56 -2.95 8.59 0.79
N VAL A 57 -2.87 9.49 1.77
CA VAL A 57 -3.68 9.45 3.01
C VAL A 57 -5.17 9.47 2.69
N VAL A 58 -5.64 10.37 1.83
CA VAL A 58 -7.06 10.47 1.46
C VAL A 58 -7.54 9.19 0.79
N GLN A 59 -6.77 8.61 -0.15
CA GLN A 59 -7.12 7.36 -0.80
C GLN A 59 -7.30 6.22 0.22
N ILE A 60 -6.35 6.07 1.15
CA ILE A 60 -6.40 5.02 2.17
C ILE A 60 -7.53 5.27 3.19
N LEU A 61 -7.79 6.53 3.56
CA LEU A 61 -8.91 6.89 4.44
C LEU A 61 -10.26 6.55 3.81
N LEU A 62 -10.44 6.80 2.51
CA LEU A 62 -11.65 6.38 1.81
C LEU A 62 -11.79 4.85 1.87
N ILE A 63 -10.69 4.10 1.69
CA ILE A 63 -10.73 2.64 1.66
C ILE A 63 -11.11 2.11 3.04
N LEU A 64 -10.40 2.60 4.07
CA LEU A 64 -10.64 2.26 5.46
C LEU A 64 -12.05 2.67 5.90
N GLY A 65 -12.52 3.86 5.51
CA GLY A 65 -13.87 4.35 5.76
C GLY A 65 -14.94 3.43 5.17
N GLY A 66 -14.77 3.01 3.90
CA GLY A 66 -15.64 2.03 3.26
C GLY A 66 -15.66 0.68 3.99
N ILE A 67 -14.50 0.20 4.45
CA ILE A 67 -14.40 -1.04 5.22
C ILE A 67 -15.12 -0.90 6.56
N LEU A 68 -14.82 0.11 7.36
CA LEU A 68 -15.37 0.31 8.70
C LEU A 68 -16.89 0.60 8.68
N PHE A 69 -17.37 1.31 7.67
CA PHE A 69 -18.79 1.61 7.53
C PHE A 69 -19.64 0.34 7.30
N PHE A 70 -19.11 -0.57 6.48
CA PHE A 70 -19.77 -1.83 6.10
C PHE A 70 -19.28 -3.07 6.87
N ILE A 71 -18.37 -2.92 7.83
CA ILE A 71 -17.86 -4.04 8.61
C ILE A 71 -18.97 -4.79 9.34
N GLY A 72 -18.98 -6.13 9.23
CA GLY A 72 -20.03 -6.98 9.78
C GLY A 72 -21.41 -6.81 9.09
N LYS A 73 -21.43 -6.17 7.92
CA LYS A 73 -22.62 -6.01 7.07
C LYS A 73 -22.34 -6.56 5.67
N ARG A 74 -23.39 -6.63 4.85
CA ARG A 74 -23.26 -6.91 3.43
C ARG A 74 -22.73 -5.66 2.71
N TYR A 75 -21.56 -5.79 2.11
CA TYR A 75 -20.98 -4.74 1.26
C TYR A 75 -21.82 -4.54 -0.01
N PRO A 76 -22.22 -3.30 -0.35
CA PRO A 76 -22.86 -2.99 -1.64
C PRO A 76 -21.95 -3.36 -2.80
N PHE A 77 -22.53 -3.69 -3.96
CA PHE A 77 -21.77 -4.15 -5.13
C PHE A 77 -20.73 -3.14 -5.60
N LEU A 78 -21.08 -1.85 -5.65
CA LEU A 78 -20.14 -0.78 -6.03
C LEU A 78 -18.95 -0.69 -5.07
N ILE A 79 -19.19 -0.81 -3.76
CA ILE A 79 -18.13 -0.80 -2.75
C ILE A 79 -17.23 -2.03 -2.90
N LYS A 80 -17.79 -3.20 -3.23
CA LYS A 80 -16.98 -4.41 -3.49
C LYS A 80 -16.04 -4.23 -4.67
N ILE A 81 -16.55 -3.70 -5.78
CA ILE A 81 -15.73 -3.42 -6.97
C ILE A 81 -14.63 -2.44 -6.61
N TRP A 82 -14.99 -1.34 -5.95
CA TRP A 82 -14.06 -0.28 -5.62
C TRP A 82 -12.95 -0.74 -4.66
N LEU A 83 -13.28 -1.49 -3.60
CA LEU A 83 -12.32 -2.07 -2.65
C LEU A 83 -11.39 -3.13 -3.27
N ILE A 84 -11.71 -3.67 -4.45
CA ILE A 84 -10.81 -4.55 -5.20
C ILE A 84 -9.97 -3.73 -6.18
N ILE A 85 -10.61 -2.95 -7.04
CA ILE A 85 -9.95 -2.28 -8.17
C ILE A 85 -8.98 -1.22 -7.67
N HIS A 86 -9.41 -0.34 -6.77
CA HIS A 86 -8.61 0.82 -6.40
C HIS A 86 -7.29 0.43 -5.69
N PRO A 87 -7.28 -0.45 -4.67
CA PRO A 87 -6.03 -0.97 -4.11
C PRO A 87 -5.18 -1.76 -5.11
N SER A 88 -5.81 -2.47 -6.06
CA SER A 88 -5.08 -3.20 -7.11
C SER A 88 -4.35 -2.25 -8.07
N CYS A 89 -4.92 -1.08 -8.37
CA CYS A 89 -4.25 -0.06 -9.16
C CYS A 89 -3.03 0.52 -8.43
N ILE A 90 -3.13 0.75 -7.11
CA ILE A 90 -2.00 1.20 -6.29
C ILE A 90 -0.88 0.15 -6.32
N LEU A 91 -1.22 -1.13 -6.12
CA LEU A 91 -0.25 -2.22 -6.17
C LEU A 91 0.38 -2.36 -7.56
N LEU A 92 -0.40 -2.20 -8.63
CA LEU A 92 0.12 -2.22 -10.00
C LEU A 92 1.12 -1.08 -10.23
N GLY A 93 0.82 0.13 -9.75
CA GLY A 93 1.75 1.26 -9.78
C GLY A 93 3.05 0.95 -9.03
N ALA A 94 2.96 0.35 -7.84
CA ALA A 94 4.13 -0.12 -7.09
C ALA A 94 4.94 -1.17 -7.85
N ILE A 95 4.29 -2.14 -8.49
CA ILE A 95 4.94 -3.16 -9.32
C ILE A 95 5.69 -2.52 -10.48
N ILE A 96 5.06 -1.59 -11.20
CA ILE A 96 5.67 -0.90 -12.34
C ILE A 96 6.83 -0.01 -11.89
N SER A 97 6.71 0.66 -10.76
CA SER A 97 7.71 1.61 -10.29
C SER A 97 8.93 0.95 -9.65
N TRP A 98 8.73 -0.15 -8.92
CA TRP A 98 9.78 -0.77 -8.09
C TRP A 98 10.19 -2.15 -8.58
N TRP A 99 9.23 -3.04 -8.84
CA TRP A 99 9.51 -4.46 -9.05
C TRP A 99 9.88 -4.78 -10.50
N ILE A 100 9.26 -4.12 -11.48
CA ILE A 100 9.59 -4.31 -12.90
C ILE A 100 11.03 -3.87 -13.21
N PRO A 101 11.48 -2.65 -12.82
CA PRO A 101 12.84 -2.23 -13.08
C PRO A 101 13.86 -3.08 -12.29
N TYR A 102 13.51 -3.52 -11.08
CA TYR A 102 14.37 -4.36 -10.26
C TYR A 102 14.57 -5.77 -10.84
N LEU A 103 13.49 -6.46 -11.23
CA LEU A 103 13.57 -7.84 -11.71
C LEU A 103 14.01 -7.95 -13.18
N PHE A 104 13.61 -6.99 -14.03
CA PHE A 104 13.77 -7.09 -15.48
C PHE A 104 14.65 -5.99 -16.09
N GLY A 105 15.08 -4.99 -15.30
CA GLY A 105 15.87 -3.86 -15.80
C GLY A 105 15.08 -2.86 -16.65
N ILE A 106 13.79 -3.11 -16.92
CA ILE A 106 12.96 -2.27 -17.79
C ILE A 106 12.75 -0.89 -17.13
N GLY A 107 13.26 0.16 -17.78
CA GLY A 107 13.19 1.53 -17.26
C GLY A 107 14.06 1.79 -16.04
N ALA A 108 15.03 0.92 -15.73
CA ALA A 108 15.95 1.10 -14.61
C ALA A 108 16.94 2.24 -14.88
N GLU A 109 17.55 2.28 -16.07
CA GLU A 109 18.55 3.28 -16.46
C GLU A 109 18.09 4.73 -16.21
N GLU A 110 16.84 5.04 -16.55
CA GLU A 110 16.23 6.36 -16.35
C GLU A 110 15.95 6.71 -14.87
N LYS A 111 15.97 5.72 -13.98
CA LYS A 111 15.59 5.85 -12.57
C LYS A 111 16.76 5.74 -11.61
N ILE A 112 17.85 5.07 -11.97
CA ILE A 112 18.97 4.72 -11.06
C ILE A 112 19.51 5.95 -10.34
N GLU A 113 19.81 7.04 -11.04
CA GLU A 113 20.39 8.24 -10.43
C GLU A 113 19.45 8.83 -9.37
N ARG A 114 18.22 9.14 -9.77
CA ARG A 114 17.19 9.67 -8.86
C ARG A 114 16.90 8.70 -7.71
N TYR A 115 16.84 7.40 -7.99
CA TYR A 115 16.64 6.35 -6.99
C TYR A 115 17.78 6.35 -5.95
N ASN A 116 19.04 6.39 -6.39
CA ASN A 116 20.19 6.34 -5.49
C ASN A 116 20.27 7.59 -4.60
N ILE A 117 19.90 8.76 -5.11
CA ILE A 117 19.84 9.97 -4.28
C ILE A 117 18.77 9.83 -3.19
N MET A 118 17.58 9.33 -3.52
CA MET A 118 16.47 9.27 -2.55
C MET A 118 16.52 8.05 -1.62
N PHE A 119 17.08 6.93 -2.07
CA PHE A 119 16.93 5.63 -1.41
C PHE A 119 18.24 4.84 -1.29
N GLY A 120 19.37 5.35 -1.78
CA GLY A 120 20.66 4.66 -1.78
C GLY A 120 21.16 4.30 -0.37
N ASP A 121 20.88 5.17 0.61
CA ASP A 121 21.26 4.99 2.01
C ASP A 121 20.14 4.35 2.86
N THR A 122 19.07 3.85 2.22
CA THR A 122 17.99 3.14 2.91
C THR A 122 18.24 1.64 2.98
N HIS A 123 17.82 1.01 4.07
CA HIS A 123 17.99 -0.42 4.29
C HIS A 123 17.15 -1.23 3.31
N ALA A 124 17.83 -2.10 2.56
CA ALA A 124 17.23 -3.14 1.75
C ALA A 124 17.77 -4.51 2.20
N PHE A 125 16.87 -5.47 2.37
CA PHE A 125 17.26 -6.86 2.68
C PHE A 125 17.51 -7.70 1.41
N LEU A 126 17.09 -7.18 0.25
CA LEU A 126 17.33 -7.79 -1.06
C LEU A 126 18.68 -7.33 -1.62
N PRO A 127 19.34 -8.12 -2.48
CA PRO A 127 20.52 -7.67 -3.19
C PRO A 127 20.17 -6.59 -4.23
N VAL A 128 21.14 -5.75 -4.58
CA VAL A 128 20.98 -4.80 -5.69
C VAL A 128 20.93 -5.56 -7.01
N MET A 129 19.94 -5.24 -7.86
CA MET A 129 19.81 -5.76 -9.22
C MET A 129 19.49 -4.61 -10.17
N ASN A 130 20.11 -4.61 -11.36
CA ASN A 130 19.89 -3.56 -12.36
C ASN A 130 20.09 -2.12 -11.81
N GLY A 131 21.02 -1.96 -10.85
CA GLY A 131 21.35 -0.66 -10.25
C GLY A 131 20.35 -0.14 -9.21
N ILE A 132 19.30 -0.88 -8.86
CA ILE A 132 18.30 -0.49 -7.86
C ILE A 132 17.94 -1.66 -6.93
N VAL A 133 17.22 -1.38 -5.84
CA VAL A 133 16.70 -2.40 -4.94
C VAL A 133 15.42 -1.93 -4.25
N PRO A 134 14.35 -2.72 -4.13
CA PRO A 134 13.23 -2.33 -3.27
C PRO A 134 13.67 -2.23 -1.81
N ASN A 135 13.59 -1.04 -1.23
CA ASN A 135 13.91 -0.86 0.18
C ASN A 135 12.89 -1.59 1.07
N THR A 136 13.33 -1.92 2.28
CA THR A 136 12.60 -2.80 3.20
C THR A 136 11.22 -2.24 3.54
N LEU A 137 11.14 -0.92 3.76
CA LEU A 137 9.90 -0.27 4.16
C LEU A 137 8.84 -0.36 3.06
N HIS A 138 9.23 -0.06 1.80
CA HIS A 138 8.35 -0.16 0.65
C HIS A 138 7.96 -1.61 0.35
N THR A 139 8.88 -2.57 0.51
CA THR A 139 8.55 -3.99 0.36
C THR A 139 7.51 -4.46 1.36
N ILE A 140 7.61 -4.04 2.63
CA ILE A 140 6.60 -4.33 3.67
C ILE A 140 5.25 -3.71 3.29
N PHE A 141 5.24 -2.45 2.85
CA PHE A 141 4.02 -1.79 2.38
C PHE A 141 3.37 -2.54 1.20
N HIS A 142 4.13 -2.89 0.16
CA HIS A 142 3.62 -3.62 -1.00
C HIS A 142 3.02 -4.99 -0.61
N LEU A 143 3.70 -5.71 0.29
CA LEU A 143 3.22 -6.99 0.80
C LEU A 143 1.93 -6.83 1.61
N MET A 144 1.85 -5.84 2.50
CA MET A 144 0.65 -5.57 3.28
C MET A 144 -0.54 -5.21 2.36
N LEU A 145 -0.30 -4.39 1.34
CA LEU A 145 -1.32 -4.05 0.35
C LEU A 145 -1.83 -5.29 -0.41
N LEU A 146 -0.92 -6.18 -0.81
CA LEU A 146 -1.28 -7.46 -1.43
C LEU A 146 -2.12 -8.34 -0.49
N ILE A 147 -1.76 -8.44 0.78
CA ILE A 147 -2.52 -9.17 1.80
C ILE A 147 -3.93 -8.56 1.94
N CYS A 148 -4.06 -7.24 2.00
CA CYS A 148 -5.35 -6.55 2.06
C CYS A 148 -6.23 -6.84 0.84
N ILE A 149 -5.65 -6.88 -0.37
CA ILE A 149 -6.38 -7.25 -1.60
C ILE A 149 -6.86 -8.70 -1.51
N CYS A 150 -5.99 -9.63 -1.11
CA CYS A 150 -6.32 -11.04 -0.93
C CYS A 150 -7.44 -11.24 0.11
N LEU A 151 -7.36 -10.56 1.25
CA LEU A 151 -8.38 -10.59 2.29
C LEU A 151 -9.71 -10.02 1.79
N THR A 152 -9.69 -8.91 1.06
CA THR A 152 -10.89 -8.33 0.44
C THR A 152 -11.58 -9.33 -0.48
N ARG A 153 -10.82 -9.96 -1.38
CA ARG A 153 -11.35 -11.01 -2.28
C ARG A 153 -11.90 -12.18 -1.47
N TYR A 154 -11.15 -12.69 -0.50
CA TYR A 154 -11.57 -13.78 0.38
C TYR A 154 -12.90 -13.47 1.08
N ILE A 155 -13.03 -12.28 1.67
CA ILE A 155 -14.27 -11.83 2.33
C ILE A 155 -15.41 -11.89 1.32
N PHE A 156 -15.26 -11.32 0.12
CA PHE A 156 -16.36 -11.25 -0.84
C PHE A 156 -16.77 -12.60 -1.45
N PHE A 157 -15.83 -13.54 -1.62
CA PHE A 157 -16.14 -14.89 -2.10
C PHE A 157 -16.76 -15.79 -1.02
N THR A 158 -16.36 -15.60 0.25
CA THR A 158 -16.87 -16.44 1.36
C THR A 158 -18.13 -15.87 2.03
N ASN A 159 -18.49 -14.61 1.77
CA ASN A 159 -19.71 -13.98 2.29
C ASN A 159 -21.02 -14.49 1.64
N ASN A 160 -20.95 -15.53 0.79
CA ASN A 160 -22.11 -16.08 0.07
C ASN A 160 -22.71 -17.33 0.75
N LYS A 161 -22.19 -17.78 1.91
CA LYS A 161 -22.65 -19.01 2.56
C LYS A 161 -24.01 -18.90 3.29
N ASP A 162 -24.61 -17.71 3.41
CA ASP A 162 -25.94 -17.54 4.01
C ASP A 162 -27.10 -17.59 3.00
N LYS A 163 -26.86 -18.06 1.77
CA LYS A 163 -27.88 -18.18 0.71
C LYS A 163 -28.59 -19.55 0.66
N ILE A 164 -28.53 -20.37 1.71
CA ILE A 164 -29.21 -21.69 1.72
C ILE A 164 -30.64 -21.63 2.30
N HIS A 165 -31.12 -20.49 2.82
CA HIS A 165 -32.48 -20.38 3.36
C HIS A 165 -33.29 -19.18 2.83
N ARG A 166 -33.35 -19.01 1.51
CA ARG A 166 -34.42 -18.22 0.88
C ARG A 166 -35.12 -19.02 -0.19
#